data_AF-W8Q7P3-F1
#
_entry.id   AF-W8Q7P3-F1
#
_cell.length_a   1.000
_cell.length_b   1.000
_cell.length_c   1.000
_cell.angle_alpha   90.00
_cell.angle_beta   90.00
_cell.angle_gamma   90.00
#
_symmetry.space_group_name_H-M   'P 1'
#
loop_
_entity.id
_entity.type
_entity.pdbx_description
1 polymer ?
#
loop_
_entity_poly.entity_id
_entity_poly.type
_entity_poly.pdbx_seq_one_letter_code
_entity_poly.pdbx_strand_id
1 'polypeptide(L)'
;MADARPHAPNVVLFGYDSSPFTQKVRHALRIKQITYTFIIVPSMMPRPILKQNFNISYRKIPVLAINKEIYIDTSLILEALEAQFPESGGYGTIYPNPSLRPLIRGFGSYWTDRPFFRVTTGLIPGSVWRTSFGQDRSNLIGHTLNAEKLAEKVPENLSGLDLHLSILEPLLQEGKKWLFHTEKPSAADITFFYQLEWAEKIARGDGVQDLTGGGVKDGEGEGIRSVFNPNRYPCLSSWFQRLKDHLDSMPLTEKRIERNDDANIQQVLGELSLVSLRDKIPLIPTPAVAHNELDTRNGLSLGAQVSIAPDDTGRGSPTIGTLIALTAEEVVISPQEIDGKAPVVGSVRLHFPRIGFVARPTAKSML
;
A
#
# COMPACT_ATOMS: atom_id res chain seq x y z
N MET A 1 -32.55 16.92 20.67
CA MET A 1 -32.40 16.44 19.28
C MET A 1 -30.93 16.10 19.10
N ALA A 2 -30.60 14.82 19.08
CA ALA A 2 -29.22 14.37 18.91
C ALA A 2 -28.82 14.63 17.45
N ASP A 3 -27.75 15.40 17.28
CA ASP A 3 -27.11 15.75 16.03
C ASP A 3 -26.69 14.47 15.30
N ALA A 4 -27.51 14.02 14.35
CA ALA A 4 -27.26 12.85 13.53
C ALA A 4 -26.17 13.18 12.50
N ARG A 5 -24.93 13.29 12.96
CA ARG A 5 -23.78 13.12 12.05
C ARG A 5 -23.92 11.71 11.47
N PRO A 6 -23.91 11.54 10.14
CA PRO A 6 -23.85 10.20 9.57
C PRO A 6 -22.65 9.47 10.20
N HIS A 7 -22.88 8.25 10.69
CA HIS A 7 -21.83 7.45 11.31
C HIS A 7 -20.63 7.40 10.35
N ALA A 8 -19.46 7.84 10.82
CA ALA A 8 -18.25 7.84 10.00
C ALA A 8 -18.02 6.42 9.46
N PRO A 9 -17.63 6.26 8.18
CA PRO A 9 -17.48 4.94 7.60
C PRO A 9 -16.40 4.13 8.34
N ASN A 10 -16.62 2.82 8.45
CA ASN A 10 -15.64 1.92 9.06
C ASN A 10 -14.43 1.80 8.13
N VAL A 11 -13.27 2.25 8.61
CA VAL A 11 -11.98 2.14 7.91
C VAL A 11 -11.19 1.01 8.54
N VAL A 12 -10.86 -0.02 7.75
CA VAL A 12 -10.11 -1.20 8.23
C VAL A 12 -8.92 -1.46 7.34
N LEU A 13 -7.72 -1.37 7.91
CA LEU A 13 -6.46 -1.67 7.24
C LEU A 13 -6.01 -3.08 7.58
N PHE A 14 -5.73 -3.90 6.57
CA PHE A 14 -5.15 -5.23 6.73
C PHE A 14 -3.68 -5.17 6.34
N GLY A 15 -2.78 -5.53 7.27
CA GLY A 15 -1.33 -5.49 7.04
C GLY A 15 -0.52 -6.08 8.18
N TYR A 16 0.80 -5.92 8.13
CA TYR A 16 1.72 -6.29 9.21
C TYR A 16 2.73 -5.16 9.40
N ASP A 17 3.35 -5.09 10.58
CA ASP A 17 4.13 -3.93 11.01
C ASP A 17 5.38 -3.71 10.14
N SER A 18 6.09 -4.77 9.78
CA SER A 18 7.34 -4.67 9.01
C SER A 18 7.15 -4.48 7.51
N SER A 19 5.91 -4.34 7.05
CA SER A 19 5.61 -4.05 5.64
C SER A 19 5.80 -2.55 5.38
N PRO A 20 6.72 -2.16 4.48
CA PRO A 20 6.91 -0.75 4.15
C PRO A 20 5.63 -0.15 3.54
N PHE A 21 4.98 -0.87 2.63
CA PHE A 21 3.73 -0.41 2.01
C PHE A 21 2.57 -0.28 3.02
N THR A 22 2.56 -1.07 4.10
CA THR A 22 1.57 -0.87 5.19
C THR A 22 1.87 0.43 5.92
N GLN A 23 3.14 0.72 6.24
CA GLN A 23 3.53 1.97 6.88
C GLN A 23 3.20 3.19 6.02
N LYS A 24 3.38 3.11 4.69
CA LYS A 24 2.96 4.16 3.74
C LYS A 24 1.49 4.57 3.95
N VAL A 25 0.59 3.59 4.05
CA VAL A 25 -0.84 3.85 4.29
C VAL A 25 -1.09 4.35 5.71
N ARG A 26 -0.42 3.80 6.73
CA ARG A 26 -0.55 4.27 8.13
C ARG A 26 -0.11 5.72 8.29
N HIS A 27 0.96 6.16 7.62
CA HIS A 27 1.38 7.56 7.61
C HIS A 27 0.35 8.47 6.92
N ALA A 28 -0.26 8.03 5.81
CA ALA A 28 -1.35 8.78 5.17
C ALA A 28 -2.57 8.90 6.09
N LEU A 29 -2.99 7.82 6.74
CA LEU A 29 -4.08 7.83 7.72
C LEU A 29 -3.76 8.76 8.90
N ARG A 30 -2.50 8.79 9.36
CA ARG A 30 -2.04 9.71 10.40
C ARG A 30 -2.14 11.17 9.96
N ILE A 31 -1.61 11.53 8.78
CA ILE A 31 -1.67 12.92 8.28
C ILE A 31 -3.12 13.37 8.09
N LYS A 32 -3.98 12.46 7.59
CA LYS A 32 -5.40 12.76 7.39
C LYS A 32 -6.23 12.74 8.69
N GLN A 33 -5.66 12.26 9.79
CA GLN A 33 -6.35 12.09 11.09
C GLN A 33 -7.63 11.24 10.98
N ILE A 34 -7.56 10.16 10.20
CA ILE A 34 -8.67 9.22 10.03
C ILE A 34 -8.58 8.15 11.10
N THR A 35 -9.65 7.95 11.89
CA THR A 35 -9.77 6.80 12.80
C THR A 35 -9.95 5.53 12.00
N TYR A 36 -9.15 4.50 12.29
CA TYR A 36 -9.19 3.23 11.59
C TYR A 36 -8.86 2.06 12.49
N THR A 37 -9.35 0.88 12.12
CA THR A 37 -8.94 -0.38 12.72
C THR A 37 -7.77 -0.97 11.92
N PHE A 38 -6.67 -1.33 12.58
CA PHE A 38 -5.56 -2.06 11.98
C PHE A 38 -5.60 -3.52 12.39
N ILE A 39 -5.91 -4.41 11.44
CA ILE A 39 -5.94 -5.86 11.65
C ILE A 39 -4.63 -6.45 11.13
N ILE A 40 -3.88 -7.06 12.05
CA ILE A 40 -2.63 -7.73 11.72
C ILE A 40 -2.92 -9.02 10.93
N VAL A 41 -2.30 -9.15 9.76
CA VAL A 41 -2.34 -10.35 8.91
C VAL A 41 -0.93 -10.91 8.71
N PRO A 42 -0.78 -12.21 8.37
CA PRO A 42 0.54 -12.79 8.13
C PRO A 42 1.37 -12.06 7.04
N SER A 43 2.68 -11.96 7.25
CA SER A 43 3.64 -11.35 6.30
C SER A 43 3.81 -12.15 5.00
N MET A 44 3.47 -13.43 5.03
CA MET A 44 3.51 -14.40 3.94
C MET A 44 2.14 -15.05 3.73
N MET A 45 1.95 -15.75 2.61
CA MET A 45 0.74 -16.54 2.38
C MET A 45 0.68 -17.78 3.28
N PRO A 46 -0.51 -18.30 3.64
CA PRO A 46 -1.85 -17.82 3.27
C PRO A 46 -2.35 -16.67 4.16
N ARG A 47 -3.33 -15.90 3.64
CA ARG A 47 -4.10 -14.91 4.41
C ARG A 47 -5.60 -15.24 4.36
N PRO A 48 -6.08 -16.20 5.19
CA PRO A 48 -7.46 -16.68 5.13
C PRO A 48 -8.50 -15.58 5.30
N ILE A 49 -8.23 -14.59 6.16
CA ILE A 49 -9.15 -13.48 6.42
C ILE A 49 -9.54 -12.74 5.13
N LEU A 50 -8.58 -12.45 4.24
CA LEU A 50 -8.87 -11.74 2.98
C LEU A 50 -9.57 -12.64 1.96
N LYS A 51 -9.13 -13.91 1.87
CA LYS A 51 -9.73 -14.89 0.98
C LYS A 51 -11.19 -15.19 1.36
N GLN A 52 -11.48 -15.39 2.64
CA GLN A 52 -12.79 -15.80 3.13
C GLN A 52 -13.78 -14.63 3.20
N ASN A 53 -13.33 -13.45 3.63
CA ASN A 53 -14.24 -12.34 3.87
C ASN A 53 -14.45 -11.46 2.63
N PHE A 54 -13.52 -11.46 1.67
CA PHE A 54 -13.59 -10.56 0.52
C PHE A 54 -13.36 -11.27 -0.83
N ASN A 55 -13.12 -12.59 -0.82
CA ASN A 55 -12.75 -13.36 -2.02
C ASN A 55 -11.56 -12.76 -2.79
N ILE A 56 -10.55 -12.30 -2.05
CA ILE A 56 -9.33 -11.74 -2.62
C ILE A 56 -8.28 -12.85 -2.74
N SER A 57 -7.83 -13.11 -3.97
CA SER A 57 -6.68 -13.97 -4.27
C SER A 57 -5.39 -13.17 -4.52
N TYR A 58 -5.49 -11.86 -4.73
CA TYR A 58 -4.34 -10.95 -4.74
C TYR A 58 -3.51 -11.10 -3.46
N ARG A 59 -2.21 -11.29 -3.63
CA ARG A 59 -1.31 -11.68 -2.52
C ARG A 59 -0.47 -10.56 -1.92
N LYS A 60 -0.45 -9.34 -2.47
CA LYS A 60 0.27 -8.22 -1.81
C LYS A 60 -0.61 -7.58 -0.73
N ILE A 61 0.01 -6.74 0.09
CA ILE A 61 -0.58 -6.06 1.25
C ILE A 61 0.06 -4.66 1.30
N PRO A 62 -0.61 -3.62 1.84
CA PRO A 62 -1.90 -3.63 2.52
C PRO A 62 -3.11 -3.74 1.59
N VAL A 63 -4.25 -4.05 2.21
CA VAL A 63 -5.60 -3.90 1.64
C VAL A 63 -6.40 -3.03 2.62
N LEU A 64 -7.17 -2.08 2.11
CA LEU A 64 -8.00 -1.18 2.93
C LEU A 64 -9.47 -1.39 2.62
N ALA A 65 -10.30 -1.61 3.64
CA ALA A 65 -11.74 -1.54 3.54
C ALA A 65 -12.24 -0.17 4.01
N ILE A 66 -13.13 0.47 3.24
CA ILE A 66 -13.99 1.56 3.69
C ILE A 66 -15.41 1.03 3.55
N ASN A 67 -16.01 0.60 4.67
CA ASN A 67 -17.18 -0.27 4.67
C ASN A 67 -16.96 -1.49 3.74
N LYS A 68 -17.81 -1.70 2.74
CA LYS A 68 -17.73 -2.81 1.77
C LYS A 68 -17.02 -2.45 0.45
N GLU A 69 -16.35 -1.30 0.39
CA GLU A 69 -15.45 -0.93 -0.69
C GLU A 69 -14.02 -1.33 -0.30
N ILE A 70 -13.41 -2.25 -1.06
CA ILE A 70 -12.10 -2.80 -0.73
C ILE A 70 -11.07 -2.28 -1.74
N TYR A 71 -10.16 -1.43 -1.27
CA TYR A 71 -9.12 -0.80 -2.07
C TYR A 71 -7.84 -1.62 -2.01
N ILE A 72 -7.37 -2.01 -3.20
CA ILE A 72 -6.16 -2.78 -3.40
C ILE A 72 -5.09 -1.85 -3.95
N ASP A 73 -3.85 -2.02 -3.45
CA ASP A 73 -2.68 -1.23 -3.77
C ASP A 73 -2.62 0.18 -3.13
N THR A 74 -1.43 0.53 -2.62
CA THR A 74 -1.24 1.79 -1.90
C THR A 74 -1.44 3.02 -2.77
N SER A 75 -1.19 2.93 -4.08
CA SER A 75 -1.41 4.04 -5.01
C SER A 75 -2.88 4.41 -5.12
N LEU A 76 -3.79 3.43 -5.05
CA LEU A 76 -5.22 3.69 -5.03
C LEU A 76 -5.74 4.02 -3.64
N ILE A 77 -5.23 3.34 -2.61
CA ILE A 77 -5.64 3.57 -1.21
C ILE A 77 -5.45 5.04 -0.83
N LEU A 78 -4.30 5.65 -1.15
CA LEU A 78 -4.04 7.06 -0.84
C LEU A 78 -5.06 7.99 -1.54
N GLU A 79 -5.38 7.73 -2.81
CA GLU A 79 -6.35 8.54 -3.57
C GLU A 79 -7.78 8.37 -3.07
N ALA A 80 -8.17 7.15 -2.69
CA ALA A 80 -9.48 6.85 -2.12
C ALA A 80 -9.66 7.53 -0.75
N LEU A 81 -8.62 7.50 0.08
CA LEU A 81 -8.61 8.21 1.36
C LEU A 81 -8.75 9.72 1.13
N GLU A 82 -7.98 10.30 0.20
CA GLU A 82 -8.07 11.73 -0.11
C GLU A 82 -9.46 12.14 -0.60
N ALA A 83 -10.07 11.35 -1.49
CA ALA A 83 -11.37 11.67 -2.07
C ALA A 83 -12.53 11.52 -1.07
N GLN A 84 -12.48 10.51 -0.20
CA GLN A 84 -13.60 10.19 0.71
C GLN A 84 -13.52 10.91 2.06
N PHE A 85 -12.34 11.41 2.41
CA PHE A 85 -12.09 12.15 3.65
C PHE A 85 -11.47 13.52 3.31
N PRO A 86 -12.23 14.44 2.68
CA PRO A 86 -11.73 15.75 2.28
C PRO A 86 -11.60 16.71 3.47
N GLU A 87 -10.83 17.80 3.29
CA GLU A 87 -10.68 18.85 4.31
C GLU A 87 -12.01 19.51 4.69
N SER A 88 -12.96 19.62 3.74
CA SER A 88 -14.31 20.09 4.01
C SER A 88 -15.09 19.20 5.00
N GLY A 89 -14.64 17.96 5.21
CA GLY A 89 -15.15 17.03 6.22
C GLY A 89 -14.39 17.06 7.55
N GLY A 90 -13.41 17.96 7.72
CA GLY A 90 -12.60 18.10 8.93
C GLY A 90 -11.36 17.19 8.99
N TYR A 91 -11.01 16.53 7.88
CA TYR A 91 -9.83 15.67 7.79
C TYR A 91 -8.60 16.45 7.30
N GLY A 92 -7.40 15.94 7.57
CA GLY A 92 -6.18 16.47 6.95
C GLY A 92 -6.08 16.10 5.46
N THR A 93 -5.21 16.76 4.70
CA THR A 93 -4.92 16.45 3.29
C THR A 93 -3.50 15.91 3.12
N ILE A 94 -3.32 14.98 2.18
CA ILE A 94 -2.00 14.55 1.71
C ILE A 94 -1.56 15.31 0.44
N TYR A 95 -2.35 16.27 -0.04
CA TYR A 95 -2.02 17.17 -1.15
C TYR A 95 -2.23 18.65 -0.78
N PRO A 96 -1.40 19.22 0.12
CA PRO A 96 -1.50 20.63 0.51
C PRO A 96 -1.46 21.62 -0.67
N ASN A 97 -0.83 21.21 -1.77
CA ASN A 97 -0.92 21.90 -3.06
C ASN A 97 -1.48 20.93 -4.12
N PRO A 98 -2.78 20.99 -4.46
CA PRO A 98 -3.40 20.10 -5.43
C PRO A 98 -2.80 20.15 -6.84
N SER A 99 -2.16 21.27 -7.23
CA SER A 99 -1.52 21.40 -8.55
C SER A 99 -0.33 20.45 -8.74
N LEU A 100 0.28 20.02 -7.63
CA LEU A 100 1.40 19.08 -7.63
C LEU A 100 0.95 17.61 -7.59
N ARG A 101 -0.34 17.34 -7.38
CA ARG A 101 -0.87 15.97 -7.22
C ARG A 101 -0.42 15.00 -8.32
N PRO A 102 -0.45 15.34 -9.63
CA PRO A 102 0.03 14.41 -10.67
C PRO A 102 1.52 14.08 -10.56
N LEU A 103 2.36 15.09 -10.26
CA LEU A 103 3.81 14.91 -10.09
C LEU A 103 4.10 14.05 -8.86
N ILE A 104 3.40 14.29 -7.76
CA ILE A 104 3.55 13.52 -6.52
C ILE A 104 3.12 12.07 -6.71
N ARG A 105 2.01 11.82 -7.41
CA ARG A 105 1.59 10.45 -7.78
C ARG A 105 2.63 9.76 -8.66
N GLY A 106 3.16 10.47 -9.65
CA GLY A 106 4.23 9.98 -10.51
C GLY A 106 5.49 9.63 -9.72
N PHE A 107 5.92 10.53 -8.83
CA PHE A 107 7.05 10.33 -7.92
C PHE A 107 6.87 9.08 -7.06
N GLY A 108 5.70 8.92 -6.45
CA GLY A 108 5.35 7.73 -5.69
C GLY A 108 5.40 6.45 -6.53
N SER A 109 4.57 6.37 -7.56
CA SER A 109 4.34 5.11 -8.29
C SER A 109 5.46 4.70 -9.24
N TYR A 110 6.25 5.65 -9.76
CA TYR A 110 7.29 5.36 -10.75
C TYR A 110 8.72 5.52 -10.22
N TRP A 111 8.94 6.24 -9.11
CA TRP A 111 10.27 6.40 -8.51
C TRP A 111 10.39 5.69 -7.16
N THR A 112 9.60 6.08 -6.15
CA THR A 112 9.79 5.56 -4.79
C THR A 112 9.41 4.08 -4.72
N ASP A 113 8.26 3.73 -5.29
CA ASP A 113 7.69 2.38 -5.18
C ASP A 113 8.36 1.37 -6.14
N ARG A 114 9.22 1.84 -7.07
CA ARG A 114 9.87 1.01 -8.10
C ARG A 114 11.40 1.00 -7.97
N PRO A 115 12.17 1.93 -8.58
CA PRO A 115 13.63 1.87 -8.51
C PRO A 115 14.16 2.05 -7.08
N PHE A 116 13.60 2.99 -6.29
CA PHE A 116 14.06 3.19 -4.91
C PHE A 116 13.71 2.01 -4.00
N PHE A 117 12.48 1.48 -4.12
CA PHE A 117 12.08 0.24 -3.45
C PHE A 117 13.02 -0.92 -3.79
N ARG A 118 13.38 -1.10 -5.07
CA ARG A 118 14.31 -2.17 -5.49
C ARG A 118 15.65 -2.06 -4.78
N VAL A 119 16.24 -0.86 -4.75
CA VAL A 119 17.53 -0.62 -4.07
C VAL A 119 17.41 -0.94 -2.58
N THR A 120 16.40 -0.41 -1.91
CA THR A 120 16.21 -0.60 -0.47
C THR A 120 15.87 -2.04 -0.08
N THR A 121 15.15 -2.80 -0.94
CA THR A 121 14.98 -4.25 -0.73
C THR A 121 16.27 -5.03 -0.82
N GLY A 122 17.23 -4.54 -1.60
CA GLY A 122 18.56 -5.11 -1.71
C GLY A 122 19.42 -4.93 -0.44
N LEU A 123 18.93 -4.19 0.55
CA LEU A 123 19.57 -3.99 1.85
C LEU A 123 19.06 -4.96 2.93
N ILE A 124 18.10 -5.84 2.59
CA ILE A 124 17.65 -6.88 3.51
C ILE A 124 18.83 -7.82 3.81
N PRO A 125 19.13 -8.11 5.10
CA PRO A 125 20.20 -9.01 5.49
C PRO A 125 20.06 -10.42 4.88
N GLY A 126 21.19 -11.03 4.51
CA GLY A 126 21.25 -12.39 3.95
C GLY A 126 20.51 -13.44 4.79
N SER A 127 20.52 -13.29 6.13
CA SER A 127 19.82 -14.18 7.06
C SER A 127 18.31 -14.27 6.80
N VAL A 128 17.68 -13.15 6.41
CA VAL A 128 16.24 -13.09 6.11
C VAL A 128 15.91 -13.94 4.88
N TRP A 129 16.73 -13.85 3.83
CA TRP A 129 16.54 -14.57 2.58
C TRP A 129 16.68 -16.09 2.70
N ARG A 130 17.35 -16.57 3.76
CA ARG A 130 17.49 -18.01 4.06
C ARG A 130 16.26 -18.61 4.74
N THR A 131 15.31 -17.79 5.16
CA THR A 131 14.09 -18.29 5.83
C THR A 131 12.99 -18.62 4.83
N SER A 132 11.83 -19.08 5.33
CA SER A 132 10.61 -19.24 4.53
C SER A 132 10.18 -17.95 3.83
N PHE A 133 10.60 -16.79 4.34
CA PHE A 133 10.40 -15.49 3.68
C PHE A 133 11.03 -15.45 2.29
N GLY A 134 12.28 -15.87 2.15
CA GLY A 134 12.96 -15.89 0.85
C GLY A 134 12.28 -16.83 -0.16
N GLN A 135 11.73 -17.94 0.33
CA GLN A 135 10.94 -18.88 -0.49
C GLN A 135 9.62 -18.25 -0.94
N ASP A 136 8.87 -17.61 -0.03
CA ASP A 136 7.63 -16.90 -0.37
C ASP A 136 7.88 -15.78 -1.40
N ARG A 137 8.97 -15.02 -1.24
CA ARG A 137 9.35 -13.95 -2.18
C ARG A 137 9.83 -14.48 -3.52
N SER A 138 10.52 -15.63 -3.56
CA SER A 138 10.83 -16.33 -4.82
C SER A 138 9.55 -16.68 -5.59
N ASN A 139 8.54 -17.21 -4.89
CA ASN A 139 7.24 -17.51 -5.47
C ASN A 139 6.46 -16.25 -5.91
N LEU A 140 6.65 -15.12 -5.23
CA LEU A 140 6.03 -13.84 -5.60
C LEU A 140 6.64 -13.27 -6.88
N ILE A 141 7.96 -13.31 -6.99
CA ILE A 141 8.70 -12.72 -8.12
C ILE A 141 8.70 -13.63 -9.35
N GLY A 142 8.58 -14.95 -9.15
CA GLY A 142 8.53 -15.95 -10.23
C GLY A 142 9.88 -16.55 -10.61
N HIS A 143 10.90 -16.41 -9.77
CA HIS A 143 12.18 -17.12 -9.90
C HIS A 143 12.83 -17.33 -8.53
N THR A 144 13.72 -18.31 -8.43
CA THR A 144 14.44 -18.64 -7.20
C THR A 144 15.43 -17.54 -6.81
N LEU A 145 15.29 -17.02 -5.60
CA LEU A 145 16.25 -16.10 -5.00
C LEU A 145 17.43 -16.87 -4.40
N ASN A 146 18.64 -16.34 -4.56
CA ASN A 146 19.85 -16.89 -3.95
C ASN A 146 20.31 -15.94 -2.82
N ALA A 147 20.24 -16.41 -1.58
CA ALA A 147 20.49 -15.58 -0.40
C ALA A 147 21.92 -15.04 -0.34
N GLU A 148 22.89 -15.85 -0.75
CA GLU A 148 24.32 -15.53 -0.76
C GLU A 148 24.61 -14.41 -1.76
N LYS A 149 24.13 -14.54 -3.01
CA LYS A 149 24.24 -13.51 -4.04
C LYS A 149 23.54 -12.21 -3.67
N LEU A 150 22.41 -12.30 -2.96
CA LEU A 150 21.71 -11.10 -2.48
C LEU A 150 22.51 -10.40 -1.37
N ALA A 151 23.11 -11.17 -0.46
CA ALA A 151 23.96 -10.62 0.59
C ALA A 151 25.24 -9.98 0.02
N GLU A 152 25.87 -10.60 -0.97
CA GLU A 152 27.05 -10.06 -1.67
C GLU A 152 26.77 -8.73 -2.41
N LYS A 153 25.50 -8.48 -2.76
CA LYS A 153 25.08 -7.25 -3.46
C LYS A 153 24.78 -6.07 -2.53
N VAL A 154 24.84 -6.24 -1.21
CA VAL A 154 24.54 -5.14 -0.29
C VAL A 154 25.40 -3.89 -0.55
N PRO A 155 26.73 -3.99 -0.79
CA PRO A 155 27.54 -2.82 -1.17
C PRO A 155 27.08 -2.12 -2.46
N GLU A 156 26.66 -2.89 -3.47
CA GLU A 156 26.09 -2.35 -4.72
C GLU A 156 24.78 -1.60 -4.45
N ASN A 157 23.91 -2.15 -3.60
CA ASN A 157 22.66 -1.51 -3.20
C ASN A 157 22.89 -0.27 -2.32
N LEU A 158 23.93 -0.24 -1.47
CA LEU A 158 24.33 0.96 -0.74
C LEU A 158 24.79 2.08 -1.69
N SER A 159 25.54 1.74 -2.74
CA SER A 159 25.89 2.69 -3.81
C SER A 159 24.66 3.18 -4.57
N GLY A 160 23.69 2.28 -4.84
CA GLY A 160 22.39 2.67 -5.39
C GLY A 160 21.62 3.62 -4.49
N LEU A 161 21.61 3.37 -3.17
CA LEU A 161 20.97 4.24 -2.19
C LEU A 161 21.63 5.62 -2.20
N ASP A 162 22.95 5.66 -2.25
CA ASP A 162 23.74 6.88 -2.33
C ASP A 162 23.35 7.74 -3.54
N LEU A 163 23.23 7.13 -4.72
CA LEU A 163 22.76 7.80 -5.93
C LEU A 163 21.37 8.43 -5.72
N HIS A 164 20.42 7.67 -5.16
CA HIS A 164 19.06 8.16 -4.92
C HIS A 164 19.04 9.34 -3.94
N LEU A 165 19.81 9.27 -2.86
CA LEU A 165 19.92 10.37 -1.89
C LEU A 165 20.57 11.61 -2.51
N SER A 166 21.63 11.44 -3.32
CA SER A 166 22.29 12.53 -4.05
C SER A 166 21.33 13.27 -4.97
N ILE A 167 20.43 12.57 -5.66
CA ILE A 167 19.43 13.18 -6.53
C ILE A 167 18.36 13.95 -5.74
N LEU A 168 18.00 13.48 -4.54
CA LEU A 168 16.92 14.05 -3.73
C LEU A 168 17.37 15.16 -2.78
N GLU A 169 18.63 15.18 -2.36
CA GLU A 169 19.18 16.19 -1.44
C GLU A 169 18.92 17.64 -1.90
N PRO A 170 19.08 18.01 -3.19
CA PRO A 170 18.80 19.37 -3.67
C PRO A 170 17.34 19.82 -3.50
N LEU A 171 16.37 18.90 -3.37
CA LEU A 171 14.96 19.26 -3.17
C LEU A 171 14.71 20.00 -1.85
N LEU A 172 15.61 19.84 -0.89
CA LEU A 172 15.50 20.35 0.49
C LEU A 172 16.56 21.41 0.84
N GLN A 173 17.35 21.86 -0.14
CA GLN A 173 18.30 22.95 0.03
C GLN A 173 17.58 24.30 0.26
N GLU A 174 18.32 25.38 0.52
CA GLU A 174 17.77 26.75 0.62
C GLU A 174 16.65 26.91 1.68
N GLY A 175 16.64 26.06 2.72
CA GLY A 175 15.65 26.13 3.80
C GLY A 175 14.28 25.51 3.48
N LYS A 176 14.14 24.81 2.35
CA LYS A 176 12.92 24.08 1.98
C LYS A 176 12.65 22.94 2.98
N LYS A 177 11.47 22.95 3.60
CA LYS A 177 11.13 22.04 4.71
C LYS A 177 10.61 20.68 4.26
N TRP A 178 9.82 20.65 3.19
CA TRP A 178 9.11 19.47 2.68
C TRP A 178 9.40 19.28 1.18
N LEU A 179 9.30 18.04 0.71
CA LEU A 179 9.46 17.73 -0.70
C LEU A 179 8.40 18.48 -1.53
N PHE A 180 8.80 18.96 -2.70
CA PHE A 180 7.98 19.83 -3.56
C PHE A 180 7.49 21.13 -2.89
N HIS A 181 8.16 21.57 -1.83
CA HIS A 181 8.07 22.92 -1.25
C HIS A 181 6.65 23.29 -0.78
N THR A 182 5.89 22.30 -0.31
CA THR A 182 4.58 22.50 0.30
C THR A 182 4.71 23.09 1.72
N GLU A 183 3.64 23.68 2.23
CA GLU A 183 3.62 24.26 3.59
C GLU A 183 3.61 23.19 4.71
N LYS A 184 3.00 22.04 4.41
CA LYS A 184 2.87 20.86 5.27
C LYS A 184 3.41 19.63 4.54
N PRO A 185 3.75 18.52 5.23
CA PRO A 185 4.10 17.27 4.56
C PRO A 185 3.00 16.83 3.60
N SER A 186 3.41 16.35 2.43
CA SER A 186 2.52 15.84 1.40
C SER A 186 2.70 14.33 1.20
N ALA A 187 1.91 13.75 0.30
CA ALA A 187 2.11 12.39 -0.16
C ALA A 187 3.52 12.16 -0.73
N ALA A 188 4.21 13.20 -1.24
CA ALA A 188 5.60 13.05 -1.68
C ALA A 188 6.51 12.70 -0.50
N ASP A 189 6.39 13.44 0.60
CA ASP A 189 7.15 13.19 1.82
C ASP A 189 6.85 11.79 2.35
N ILE A 190 5.57 11.38 2.39
CA ILE A 190 5.16 10.03 2.81
C ILE A 190 5.83 8.97 1.94
N THR A 191 5.71 9.10 0.61
CA THR A 191 6.19 8.09 -0.36
C THR A 191 7.70 7.92 -0.36
N PHE A 192 8.47 8.94 0.03
CA PHE A 192 9.90 8.79 0.21
C PHE A 192 10.27 8.31 1.61
N PHE A 193 9.62 8.85 2.65
CA PHE A 193 9.92 8.56 4.05
C PHE A 193 9.67 7.12 4.44
N TYR A 194 8.51 6.56 4.08
CA TYR A 194 8.17 5.19 4.47
C TYR A 194 9.23 4.19 4.00
N GLN A 195 9.80 4.45 2.82
CA GLN A 195 10.74 3.56 2.18
C GLN A 195 12.15 3.76 2.74
N LEU A 196 12.57 5.01 2.99
CA LEU A 196 13.86 5.29 3.61
C LEU A 196 13.90 4.84 5.08
N GLU A 197 12.82 5.05 5.84
CA GLU A 197 12.72 4.56 7.23
C GLU A 197 12.76 3.04 7.26
N TRP A 198 12.04 2.37 6.35
CA TRP A 198 12.11 0.92 6.27
C TRP A 198 13.50 0.42 5.90
N ALA A 199 14.20 1.06 4.95
CA ALA A 199 15.56 0.70 4.59
C ALA A 199 16.52 0.83 5.80
N GLU A 200 16.37 1.90 6.58
CA GLU A 200 17.16 2.16 7.78
C GLU A 200 16.95 1.09 8.85
N LYS A 201 15.69 0.71 9.09
CA LYS A 201 15.33 -0.33 10.06
C LYS A 201 15.78 -1.71 9.58
N ILE A 202 15.37 -2.11 8.39
CA ILE A 202 15.58 -3.48 7.91
C ILE A 202 17.06 -3.81 7.71
N ALA A 203 17.87 -2.84 7.24
CA ALA A 203 19.30 -3.03 7.07
C ALA A 203 20.05 -3.21 8.41
N ARG A 204 19.49 -2.72 9.53
CA ARG A 204 20.00 -2.97 10.89
C ARG A 204 19.47 -4.27 11.50
N GLY A 205 18.57 -4.96 10.80
CA GLY A 205 17.86 -6.12 11.33
C GLY A 205 16.70 -5.76 12.24
N ASP A 206 16.19 -4.52 12.23
CA ASP A 206 15.00 -4.12 13.00
C ASP A 206 13.71 -4.52 12.24
N GLY A 207 12.80 -5.24 12.92
CA GLY A 207 11.57 -5.77 12.33
C GLY A 207 11.75 -7.02 11.46
N VAL A 208 12.94 -7.61 11.38
CA VAL A 208 13.14 -8.85 10.60
C VAL A 208 12.40 -10.03 11.23
N GLN A 209 12.17 -10.03 12.54
CA GLN A 209 11.41 -11.06 13.23
C GLN A 209 9.95 -11.08 12.78
N ASP A 210 9.28 -9.93 12.75
CA ASP A 210 7.92 -9.83 12.23
C ASP A 210 7.87 -10.11 10.72
N LEU A 211 8.83 -9.58 9.95
CA LEU A 211 8.93 -9.82 8.51
C LEU A 211 9.01 -11.32 8.17
N THR A 212 9.83 -12.07 8.90
CA THR A 212 10.07 -13.51 8.68
C THR A 212 9.10 -14.42 9.43
N GLY A 213 8.17 -13.87 10.20
CA GLY A 213 7.27 -14.66 11.04
C GLY A 213 8.00 -15.45 12.13
N GLY A 214 9.10 -14.91 12.65
CA GLY A 214 9.94 -15.52 13.68
C GLY A 214 11.15 -16.30 13.19
N GLY A 215 11.43 -16.28 11.87
CA GLY A 215 12.55 -17.02 11.28
C GLY A 215 13.94 -16.44 11.59
N VAL A 216 14.02 -15.14 11.91
CA VAL A 216 15.25 -14.44 12.34
C VAL A 216 14.89 -13.55 13.52
N LYS A 217 15.76 -13.41 14.52
CA LYS A 217 15.58 -12.42 15.60
C LYS A 217 16.07 -11.06 15.14
N ASP A 218 15.51 -10.00 15.71
CA ASP A 218 15.96 -8.65 15.40
C ASP A 218 17.43 -8.41 15.82
N GLY A 219 18.15 -7.60 15.05
CA GLY A 219 19.55 -7.23 15.26
C GLY A 219 20.54 -7.81 14.23
N GLU A 220 21.83 -7.50 14.41
CA GLU A 220 22.98 -7.99 13.61
C GLU A 220 23.16 -7.38 12.19
N GLY A 221 22.37 -6.38 11.78
CA GLY A 221 22.53 -5.74 10.47
C GLY A 221 23.51 -4.56 10.45
N GLU A 222 24.24 -4.35 9.35
CA GLU A 222 25.19 -3.23 9.19
C GLU A 222 24.52 -1.85 9.15
N GLY A 223 23.23 -1.80 8.82
CA GLY A 223 22.48 -0.57 8.62
C GLY A 223 22.94 0.22 7.39
N ILE A 224 22.44 1.45 7.26
CA ILE A 224 22.74 2.32 6.11
C ILE A 224 23.59 3.54 6.47
N ARG A 225 24.13 3.61 7.70
CA ARG A 225 24.78 4.81 8.24
C ARG A 225 26.05 5.22 7.49
N SER A 226 26.72 4.29 6.81
CA SER A 226 27.84 4.58 5.90
C SER A 226 27.42 5.48 4.72
N VAL A 227 26.14 5.47 4.37
CA VAL A 227 25.56 6.24 3.26
C VAL A 227 24.65 7.35 3.77
N PHE A 228 23.61 7.02 4.52
CA PHE A 228 22.65 7.99 5.04
C PHE A 228 23.07 8.49 6.42
N ASN A 229 23.66 9.69 6.46
CA ASN A 229 24.03 10.38 7.69
C ASN A 229 24.12 11.91 7.47
N PRO A 230 24.10 12.72 8.54
CA PRO A 230 24.11 14.18 8.43
C PRO A 230 25.36 14.78 7.78
N ASN A 231 26.50 14.08 7.77
CA ASN A 231 27.72 14.59 7.14
C ASN A 231 27.66 14.48 5.61
N ARG A 232 26.94 13.48 5.08
CA ARG A 232 26.78 13.26 3.64
C ARG A 232 25.52 13.92 3.08
N TYR A 233 24.43 13.84 3.82
CA TYR A 233 23.09 14.29 3.41
C TYR A 233 22.41 15.10 4.52
N PRO A 234 22.92 16.31 4.83
CA PRO A 234 22.41 17.13 5.94
C PRO A 234 20.94 17.53 5.76
N CYS A 235 20.49 17.87 4.55
CA CYS A 235 19.12 18.32 4.30
C CYS A 235 18.14 17.15 4.42
N LEU A 236 18.43 16.01 3.78
CA LEU A 236 17.60 14.81 3.91
C LEU A 236 17.60 14.27 5.35
N SER A 237 18.74 14.30 6.05
CA SER A 237 18.78 13.89 7.47
C SER A 237 17.89 14.77 8.35
N SER A 238 17.95 16.10 8.13
CA SER A 238 17.10 17.05 8.85
C SER A 238 15.61 16.89 8.50
N TRP A 239 15.29 16.70 7.22
CA TRP A 239 13.93 16.43 6.75
C TRP A 239 13.37 15.12 7.32
N PHE A 240 14.17 14.05 7.33
CA PHE A 240 13.77 12.74 7.84
C PHE A 240 13.40 12.84 9.32
N GLN A 241 14.26 13.47 10.13
CA GLN A 241 13.97 13.68 11.55
C GLN A 241 12.74 14.56 11.74
N ARG A 242 12.61 15.64 10.95
CA ARG A 242 11.47 16.56 11.04
C ARG A 242 10.14 15.87 10.72
N LEU A 243 10.09 15.03 9.69
CA LEU A 243 8.89 14.29 9.35
C LEU A 243 8.56 13.26 10.43
N LYS A 244 9.57 12.57 10.95
CA LYS A 244 9.41 11.63 12.05
C LYS A 244 8.81 12.32 13.28
N ASP A 245 9.41 13.41 13.73
CA ASP A 245 8.92 14.21 14.86
C ASP A 245 7.51 14.74 14.61
N HIS A 246 7.23 15.19 13.37
CA HIS A 246 5.90 15.64 12.98
C HIS A 246 4.86 14.53 13.14
N LEU A 247 5.10 13.34 12.55
CA LEU A 247 4.20 12.20 12.64
C LEU A 247 4.01 11.69 14.08
N ASP A 248 5.10 11.66 14.87
CA ASP A 248 5.10 11.21 16.26
C ASP A 248 4.34 12.20 17.17
N SER A 249 4.33 13.50 16.83
CA SER A 249 3.58 14.52 17.57
C SER A 249 2.06 14.48 17.33
N MET A 250 1.62 13.85 16.23
CA MET A 250 0.20 13.80 15.87
C MET A 250 -0.56 12.76 16.72
N PRO A 251 -1.85 13.00 17.05
CA PRO A 251 -2.67 12.02 17.76
C PRO A 251 -2.72 10.65 17.09
N LEU A 252 -2.73 9.57 17.90
CA LEU A 252 -2.97 8.21 17.43
C LEU A 252 -4.44 8.07 17.00
N THR A 253 -4.67 7.52 15.81
CA THR A 253 -6.02 7.24 15.27
C THR A 253 -6.26 5.75 15.03
N GLU A 254 -5.30 4.90 15.38
CA GLU A 254 -5.32 3.45 15.16
C GLU A 254 -5.97 2.71 16.33
N LYS A 255 -6.97 1.87 16.02
CA LYS A 255 -7.43 0.76 16.88
C LYS A 255 -6.78 -0.53 16.39
N ARG A 256 -5.82 -1.05 17.14
CA ARG A 256 -5.05 -2.24 16.76
C ARG A 256 -5.77 -3.55 17.15
N ILE A 257 -5.72 -4.54 16.28
CA ILE A 257 -6.21 -5.91 16.51
C ILE A 257 -5.12 -6.90 16.06
N GLU A 258 -4.68 -7.72 16.99
CA GLU A 258 -3.66 -8.75 16.74
C GLU A 258 -4.21 -9.93 15.94
N ARG A 259 -3.32 -10.63 15.21
CA ARG A 259 -3.71 -11.72 14.31
C ARG A 259 -4.39 -12.92 14.99
N ASN A 260 -4.22 -13.05 16.30
CA ASN A 260 -4.76 -14.12 17.14
C ASN A 260 -5.98 -13.68 17.96
N ASP A 261 -6.45 -12.44 17.77
CA ASP A 261 -7.62 -11.89 18.44
C ASP A 261 -8.88 -12.15 17.61
N ASP A 262 -9.27 -13.43 17.52
CA ASP A 262 -10.40 -13.86 16.70
C ASP A 262 -11.69 -13.16 17.09
N ALA A 263 -11.90 -12.88 18.39
CA ALA A 263 -13.11 -12.23 18.87
C ALA A 263 -13.27 -10.81 18.30
N ASN A 264 -12.24 -9.97 18.41
CA ASN A 264 -12.30 -8.60 17.86
C ASN A 264 -12.27 -8.60 16.33
N ILE A 265 -11.57 -9.54 15.69
CA ILE A 265 -11.61 -9.73 14.23
C ILE A 265 -13.05 -10.02 13.78
N GLN A 266 -13.71 -11.01 14.39
CA GLN A 266 -15.09 -11.37 14.04
C GLN A 266 -16.08 -10.24 14.33
N GLN A 267 -15.86 -9.47 15.40
CA GLN A 267 -16.68 -8.29 15.67
C GLN A 267 -16.59 -7.28 14.52
N VAL A 268 -15.38 -6.89 14.11
CA VAL A 268 -15.19 -5.89 13.04
C VAL A 268 -15.73 -6.39 11.71
N LEU A 269 -15.50 -7.67 11.36
CA LEU A 269 -16.05 -8.27 10.15
C LEU A 269 -17.58 -8.37 10.20
N GLY A 270 -18.15 -8.67 11.37
CA GLY A 270 -19.59 -8.65 11.63
C GLY A 270 -20.18 -7.25 11.41
N GLU A 271 -19.55 -6.21 11.96
CA GLU A 271 -19.93 -4.81 11.73
C GLU A 271 -19.88 -4.44 10.25
N LEU A 272 -18.84 -4.84 9.52
CA LEU A 272 -18.76 -4.65 8.07
C LEU A 272 -19.90 -5.36 7.34
N SER A 273 -20.28 -6.58 7.77
CA SER A 273 -21.34 -7.37 7.14
C SER A 273 -22.72 -6.69 7.20
N LEU A 274 -22.96 -5.87 8.23
CA LEU A 274 -24.22 -5.16 8.43
C LEU A 274 -24.37 -3.92 7.54
N VAL A 275 -23.27 -3.41 6.97
CA VAL A 275 -23.31 -2.21 6.12
C VAL A 275 -23.77 -2.56 4.71
N SER A 276 -24.70 -1.77 4.16
CA SER A 276 -25.09 -1.91 2.75
C SER A 276 -24.09 -1.19 1.83
N LEU A 277 -23.88 -1.74 0.63
CA LEU A 277 -23.12 -1.04 -0.41
C LEU A 277 -23.81 0.29 -0.75
N ARG A 278 -23.01 1.33 -1.04
CA ARG A 278 -23.56 2.60 -1.52
C ARG A 278 -24.11 2.41 -2.93
N ASP A 279 -25.25 3.03 -3.23
CA ASP A 279 -25.83 3.02 -4.59
C ASP A 279 -24.82 3.50 -5.63
N LYS A 280 -24.14 4.61 -5.34
CA LYS A 280 -23.05 5.14 -6.15
C LYS A 280 -21.72 4.47 -5.77
N ILE A 281 -21.04 3.90 -6.76
CA ILE A 281 -19.66 3.40 -6.61
C ILE A 281 -18.74 4.60 -6.34
N PRO A 282 -18.01 4.63 -5.21
CA PRO A 282 -17.13 5.75 -4.85
C PRO A 282 -15.80 5.67 -5.61
N LEU A 283 -15.85 6.00 -6.91
CA LEU A 283 -14.67 6.06 -7.77
C LEU A 283 -13.76 7.24 -7.40
N ILE A 284 -12.45 7.08 -7.62
CA ILE A 284 -11.51 8.20 -7.49
C ILE A 284 -11.77 9.26 -8.58
N PRO A 285 -11.60 10.56 -8.27
CA PRO A 285 -11.73 11.61 -9.27
C PRO A 285 -10.71 11.43 -10.39
N THR A 286 -11.18 11.51 -11.64
CA THR A 286 -10.35 11.50 -12.84
C THR A 286 -10.86 12.56 -13.82
N PRO A 287 -9.98 13.24 -14.58
CA PRO A 287 -10.39 14.32 -15.48
C PRO A 287 -11.16 13.82 -16.72
N ALA A 288 -11.04 12.53 -17.05
CA ALA A 288 -11.66 11.94 -18.23
C ALA A 288 -12.77 10.97 -17.84
N VAL A 289 -13.89 11.02 -18.58
CA VAL A 289 -14.95 10.01 -18.49
C VAL A 289 -14.45 8.65 -19.01
N ALA A 290 -15.16 7.57 -18.69
CA ALA A 290 -14.86 6.23 -19.18
C ALA A 290 -14.84 6.19 -20.71
N HIS A 291 -13.86 5.49 -21.29
CA HIS A 291 -13.69 5.37 -22.75
C HIS A 291 -14.29 4.05 -23.25
N ASN A 292 -15.62 3.94 -23.20
CA ASN A 292 -16.34 2.69 -23.45
C ASN A 292 -15.92 1.97 -24.75
N GLU A 293 -15.78 2.69 -25.88
CA GLU A 293 -15.38 2.07 -27.15
C GLU A 293 -13.99 1.41 -27.08
N LEU A 294 -13.02 2.07 -26.44
CA LEU A 294 -11.68 1.55 -26.26
C LEU A 294 -11.70 0.37 -25.28
N ASP A 295 -12.47 0.49 -24.20
CA ASP A 295 -12.59 -0.55 -23.18
C ASP A 295 -13.23 -1.81 -23.76
N THR A 296 -14.30 -1.69 -24.56
CA THR A 296 -14.91 -2.81 -25.29
C THR A 296 -13.96 -3.45 -26.30
N ARG A 297 -13.13 -2.68 -27.02
CA ARG A 297 -12.08 -3.23 -27.90
C ARG A 297 -11.04 -4.07 -27.15
N ASN A 298 -10.87 -3.82 -25.85
CA ASN A 298 -10.00 -4.60 -24.96
C ASN A 298 -10.77 -5.73 -24.24
N GLY A 299 -12.05 -5.95 -24.54
CA GLY A 299 -12.91 -6.93 -23.88
C GLY A 299 -13.32 -6.55 -22.45
N LEU A 300 -13.24 -5.27 -22.09
CA LEU A 300 -13.54 -4.74 -20.76
C LEU A 300 -14.90 -4.02 -20.74
N SER A 301 -15.97 -4.75 -21.06
CA SER A 301 -17.34 -4.24 -20.96
C SER A 301 -17.93 -4.51 -19.58
N LEU A 302 -18.80 -3.62 -19.09
CA LEU A 302 -19.53 -3.85 -17.83
C LEU A 302 -20.29 -5.19 -17.89
N GLY A 303 -20.23 -5.96 -16.80
CA GLY A 303 -20.76 -7.31 -16.72
C GLY A 303 -19.80 -8.41 -17.19
N ALA A 304 -18.70 -8.07 -17.88
CA ALA A 304 -17.72 -9.06 -18.30
C ALA A 304 -16.97 -9.67 -17.10
N GLN A 305 -16.64 -10.96 -17.19
CA GLN A 305 -15.74 -11.62 -16.25
C GLN A 305 -14.29 -11.24 -16.59
N VAL A 306 -13.61 -10.58 -15.66
CA VAL A 306 -12.24 -10.11 -15.83
C VAL A 306 -11.31 -10.68 -14.78
N SER A 307 -10.05 -10.87 -15.17
CA SER A 307 -8.92 -11.22 -14.31
C SER A 307 -8.04 -10.00 -14.15
N ILE A 308 -7.76 -9.60 -12.91
CA ILE A 308 -6.93 -8.44 -12.57
C ILE A 308 -5.69 -8.92 -11.81
N ALA A 309 -4.52 -8.58 -12.33
CA ALA A 309 -3.23 -8.90 -11.71
C ALA A 309 -2.24 -7.74 -11.83
N PRO A 310 -1.24 -7.63 -10.94
CA PRO A 310 -0.16 -6.67 -11.11
C PRO A 310 0.63 -6.89 -12.40
N ASP A 311 1.23 -5.83 -12.93
CA ASP A 311 2.12 -5.89 -14.11
C ASP A 311 3.56 -6.30 -13.78
N ASP A 312 3.93 -6.29 -12.50
CA ASP A 312 5.29 -6.47 -11.99
C ASP A 312 5.52 -7.86 -11.36
N THR A 313 5.06 -8.08 -10.12
CA THR A 313 5.27 -9.25 -9.26
C THR A 313 3.94 -9.73 -8.70
N GLY A 314 3.83 -11.02 -8.43
CA GLY A 314 2.56 -11.63 -7.99
C GLY A 314 1.56 -11.85 -9.12
N ARG A 315 2.01 -11.85 -10.38
CA ARG A 315 1.14 -12.05 -11.57
C ARG A 315 0.39 -13.39 -11.57
N GLY A 316 0.95 -14.39 -10.89
CA GLY A 316 0.35 -15.73 -10.73
C GLY A 316 -0.78 -15.79 -9.70
N SER A 317 -1.20 -14.67 -9.11
CA SER A 317 -2.31 -14.60 -8.15
C SER A 317 -3.34 -13.55 -8.56
N PRO A 318 -3.97 -13.69 -9.74
CA PRO A 318 -4.99 -12.75 -10.20
C PRO A 318 -6.23 -12.82 -9.31
N THR A 319 -6.91 -11.70 -9.13
CA THR A 319 -8.28 -11.66 -8.61
C THR A 319 -9.25 -11.59 -9.77
N ILE A 320 -10.26 -12.44 -9.75
CA ILE A 320 -11.24 -12.58 -10.83
C ILE A 320 -12.60 -12.10 -10.33
N GLY A 321 -13.36 -11.44 -11.19
CA GLY A 321 -14.71 -11.02 -10.87
C GLY A 321 -15.44 -10.36 -12.04
N THR A 322 -16.67 -9.97 -11.79
CA THR A 322 -17.51 -9.24 -12.73
C THR A 322 -17.11 -7.77 -12.75
N LEU A 323 -16.76 -7.22 -13.90
CA LEU A 323 -16.50 -5.79 -14.07
C LEU A 323 -17.76 -4.96 -13.83
N ILE A 324 -17.73 -4.04 -12.86
CA ILE A 324 -18.87 -3.20 -12.49
C ILE A 324 -18.60 -1.69 -12.62
N ALA A 325 -17.33 -1.27 -12.68
CA ALA A 325 -16.96 0.07 -13.11
C ALA A 325 -15.55 0.09 -13.70
N LEU A 326 -15.32 1.04 -14.61
CA LEU A 326 -14.02 1.26 -15.24
C LEU A 326 -13.86 2.75 -15.54
N THR A 327 -12.70 3.30 -15.18
CA THR A 327 -12.29 4.67 -15.54
C THR A 327 -10.90 4.66 -16.18
N ALA A 328 -10.35 5.84 -16.46
CA ALA A 328 -8.95 5.96 -16.89
C ALA A 328 -7.95 5.52 -15.80
N GLU A 329 -8.36 5.46 -14.53
CA GLU A 329 -7.46 5.26 -13.39
C GLU A 329 -7.84 4.09 -12.48
N GLU A 330 -9.05 3.56 -12.60
CA GLU A 330 -9.59 2.59 -11.65
C GLU A 330 -10.43 1.52 -12.34
N VAL A 331 -10.32 0.28 -11.86
CA VAL A 331 -11.13 -0.88 -12.25
C VAL A 331 -11.83 -1.39 -11.01
N VAL A 332 -13.14 -1.59 -11.07
CA VAL A 332 -13.94 -2.11 -9.96
C VAL A 332 -14.63 -3.39 -10.36
N ILE A 333 -14.48 -4.44 -9.54
CA ILE A 333 -15.12 -5.73 -9.75
C ILE A 333 -15.97 -6.15 -8.55
N SER A 334 -17.04 -6.90 -8.82
CA SER A 334 -17.63 -7.80 -7.83
C SER A 334 -16.83 -9.12 -7.88
N PRO A 335 -16.19 -9.57 -6.78
CA PRO A 335 -15.34 -10.74 -6.82
C PRO A 335 -16.15 -12.00 -7.13
N GLN A 336 -15.55 -12.94 -7.87
CA GLN A 336 -16.15 -14.25 -8.07
C GLN A 336 -16.09 -15.10 -6.79
N GLU A 337 -16.87 -16.18 -6.74
CA GLU A 337 -16.74 -17.18 -5.69
C GLU A 337 -15.37 -17.88 -5.73
N ILE A 338 -14.81 -18.16 -4.55
CA ILE A 338 -13.60 -18.97 -4.41
C ILE A 338 -13.98 -20.23 -3.65
N ASP A 339 -13.65 -21.40 -4.21
CA ASP A 339 -14.01 -22.71 -3.65
C ASP A 339 -15.54 -22.87 -3.44
N GLY A 340 -16.35 -22.29 -4.32
CA GLY A 340 -17.82 -22.31 -4.27
C GLY A 340 -18.41 -21.48 -3.12
N LYS A 341 -17.66 -20.50 -2.60
CA LYS A 341 -18.09 -19.65 -1.47
C LYS A 341 -18.03 -18.18 -1.86
N ALA A 342 -19.13 -17.48 -1.60
CA ALA A 342 -19.19 -16.02 -1.64
C ALA A 342 -18.45 -15.40 -0.43
N PRO A 343 -18.13 -14.09 -0.47
CA PRO A 343 -17.49 -13.41 0.65
C PRO A 343 -18.35 -13.47 1.92
N VAL A 344 -17.75 -13.81 3.06
CA VAL A 344 -18.46 -13.97 4.35
C VAL A 344 -19.15 -12.67 4.81
N VAL A 345 -18.57 -11.50 4.49
CA VAL A 345 -19.17 -10.20 4.84
C VAL A 345 -20.29 -9.76 3.88
N GLY A 346 -20.70 -10.64 2.95
CA GLY A 346 -21.66 -10.37 1.89
C GLY A 346 -21.03 -9.66 0.68
N SER A 347 -21.87 -9.09 -0.18
CA SER A 347 -21.42 -8.43 -1.42
C SER A 347 -20.45 -7.29 -1.15
N VAL A 348 -19.27 -7.34 -1.78
CA VAL A 348 -18.24 -6.30 -1.72
C VAL A 348 -17.84 -5.85 -3.12
N ARG A 349 -17.23 -4.67 -3.20
CA ARG A 349 -16.62 -4.17 -4.44
C ARG A 349 -15.11 -4.09 -4.24
N LEU A 350 -14.35 -4.69 -5.15
CA LEU A 350 -12.89 -4.63 -5.13
C LEU A 350 -12.43 -3.57 -6.14
N HIS A 351 -11.69 -2.58 -5.64
CA HIS A 351 -11.16 -1.47 -6.40
C HIS A 351 -9.66 -1.68 -6.64
N PHE A 352 -9.24 -1.61 -7.91
CA PHE A 352 -7.85 -1.74 -8.34
C PHE A 352 -7.43 -0.51 -9.13
N PRO A 353 -6.21 0.02 -8.95
CA PRO A 353 -5.71 1.04 -9.83
C PRO A 353 -5.45 0.45 -11.21
N ARG A 354 -5.54 1.25 -12.26
CA ARG A 354 -5.05 0.88 -13.60
C ARG A 354 -3.54 0.97 -13.70
N ILE A 355 -2.92 1.89 -12.95
CA ILE A 355 -1.47 1.98 -12.86
C ILE A 355 -0.92 0.73 -12.13
N GLY A 356 0.02 0.02 -12.76
CA GLY A 356 0.66 -1.16 -12.15
C GLY A 356 -0.18 -2.44 -12.20
N PHE A 357 -1.33 -2.44 -12.86
CA PHE A 357 -2.20 -3.61 -12.99
C PHE A 357 -2.69 -3.80 -14.42
N VAL A 358 -3.01 -5.04 -14.74
CA VAL A 358 -3.59 -5.44 -16.02
C VAL A 358 -4.91 -6.15 -15.74
N ALA A 359 -6.00 -5.58 -16.25
CA ALA A 359 -7.30 -6.23 -16.36
C ALA A 359 -7.37 -6.94 -17.72
N ARG A 360 -7.82 -8.21 -17.73
CA ARG A 360 -8.02 -8.99 -18.95
C ARG A 360 -9.38 -9.69 -18.91
N PRO A 361 -10.11 -9.78 -20.03
CA PRO A 361 -11.26 -10.67 -20.14
C PRO A 361 -10.84 -12.11 -19.84
N THR A 362 -11.69 -12.85 -19.15
CA THR A 362 -11.50 -14.30 -18.95
C THR A 362 -12.09 -15.08 -20.13
N ALA A 363 -11.69 -16.34 -20.33
CA ALA A 363 -12.23 -17.18 -21.40
C ALA A 363 -13.78 -17.31 -21.38
N LYS A 364 -14.42 -17.15 -20.22
CA LYS A 364 -15.89 -17.13 -20.07
C LYS A 364 -16.57 -15.90 -20.70
N SER A 365 -15.81 -14.88 -21.11
CA SER A 365 -16.32 -13.65 -21.73
C SER A 365 -16.15 -13.61 -23.26
N MET A 366 -15.58 -14.68 -23.86
CA MET A 366 -15.43 -14.82 -25.32
C MET A 366 -16.48 -15.75 -25.96
N LEU A 367 -17.56 -16.06 -25.22
CA LEU A 367 -18.74 -16.79 -25.73
C LEU A 367 -19.89 -15.82 -25.94
#